data_AF-A0AAD4MPJ6-F1
#
_entry.id   AF-A0AAD4MPJ6-F1
#
_cell.length_a   1.000
_cell.length_b   1.000
_cell.length_c   1.000
_cell.angle_alpha   90.00
_cell.angle_beta   90.00
_cell.angle_gamma   90.00
#
_symmetry.space_group_name_H-M   'P 1'
#
loop_
_entity.id
_entity.type
_entity.pdbx_description
1 polymer ?
#
loop_
_entity_poly.entity_id
_entity_poly.type
_entity_poly.pdbx_seq_one_letter_code
_entity_poly.pdbx_strand_id
1 'polypeptide(L)'
;MPLSQKEVDSLIHGLDEAFKKAFLAQDAKAITEMYHPQATFVMTGVKCAYGREAILKAYQEWLASKPAPFQDDEKKPYEHVYKKAADGKYLFYHDEFAP
;
A
#
# COMPACT_ATOMS: atom_id res chain seq x y z
N MET A 1 1.10 -4.30 -24.29
CA MET A 1 1.74 -5.61 -24.15
C MET A 1 1.56 -6.06 -22.70
N PRO A 2 1.09 -7.27 -22.43
CA PRO A 2 1.05 -7.81 -21.07
C PRO A 2 2.47 -7.98 -20.52
N LEU A 3 2.63 -7.83 -19.20
CA LEU A 3 3.89 -8.13 -18.51
C LEU A 3 4.13 -9.65 -18.49
N SER A 4 5.40 -10.06 -18.53
CA SER A 4 5.78 -11.43 -18.20
C SER A 4 5.67 -11.70 -16.71
N GLN A 5 5.54 -12.98 -16.32
CA GLN A 5 5.48 -13.36 -14.90
C GLN A 5 6.68 -12.84 -14.11
N LYS A 6 7.89 -12.95 -14.68
CA LYS A 6 9.13 -12.47 -14.04
C LYS A 6 9.11 -10.96 -13.78
N GLU A 7 8.54 -10.17 -14.69
CA GLU A 7 8.39 -8.72 -14.50
C GLU A 7 7.36 -8.41 -13.41
N VAL A 8 6.26 -9.17 -13.35
CA VAL A 8 5.26 -9.06 -12.27
C VAL A 8 5.89 -9.38 -10.92
N ASP A 9 6.59 -10.50 -10.80
CA ASP A 9 7.22 -10.93 -9.55
C ASP A 9 8.26 -9.91 -9.05
N SER A 10 9.09 -9.39 -9.97
CA SER A 10 10.10 -8.38 -9.63
C SER A 10 9.47 -7.07 -9.14
N LEU A 11 8.35 -6.67 -9.74
CA LEU A 11 7.61 -5.47 -9.40
C LEU A 11 6.94 -5.61 -8.02
N ILE A 12 6.26 -6.72 -7.78
CA ILE A 12 5.58 -6.98 -6.50
C ILE A 12 6.63 -7.03 -5.38
N HIS A 13 7.71 -7.79 -5.59
CA HIS A 13 8.77 -7.90 -4.58
C HIS A 13 9.39 -6.54 -4.23
N GLY A 14 9.70 -5.72 -5.24
CA GLY A 14 10.27 -4.39 -5.00
C GLY A 14 9.31 -3.45 -4.26
N LEU A 15 8.00 -3.51 -4.55
CA LEU A 15 7.00 -2.73 -3.84
C LEU A 15 6.81 -3.22 -2.40
N ASP A 16 6.78 -4.53 -2.17
CA ASP A 16 6.64 -5.11 -0.83
C ASP A 16 7.84 -4.77 0.07
N GLU A 17 9.07 -4.83 -0.46
CA GLU A 17 10.26 -4.43 0.28
C GLU A 17 10.24 -2.93 0.64
N ALA A 18 9.88 -2.06 -0.32
CA ALA A 18 9.76 -0.63 -0.10
C ALA A 18 8.66 -0.30 0.93
N PHE A 19 7.51 -0.97 0.81
CA PHE A 19 6.39 -0.84 1.74
C PHE A 19 6.80 -1.27 3.15
N LYS A 20 7.39 -2.46 3.31
CA LYS A 20 7.84 -2.97 4.61
C LYS A 20 8.86 -2.04 5.26
N LYS A 21 9.80 -1.50 4.49
CA LYS A 21 10.78 -0.52 4.99
C LYS A 21 10.10 0.75 5.50
N ALA A 22 9.18 1.33 4.72
CA ALA A 22 8.45 2.54 5.11
C ALA A 22 7.54 2.29 6.32
N PHE A 23 6.90 1.12 6.37
CA PHE A 23 6.04 0.70 7.46
C PHE A 23 6.78 0.53 8.79
N LEU A 24 7.93 -0.18 8.79
CA LEU A 24 8.78 -0.32 9.98
C LEU A 24 9.36 1.02 10.44
N ALA A 25 9.62 1.94 9.50
CA ALA A 25 10.05 3.31 9.80
C ALA A 25 8.90 4.24 10.25
N GLN A 26 7.65 3.76 10.24
CA GLN A 26 6.45 4.54 10.53
C GLN A 26 6.28 5.78 9.64
N ASP A 27 6.83 5.74 8.42
CA ASP A 27 6.80 6.85 7.48
C ASP A 27 5.55 6.78 6.59
N ALA A 28 4.45 7.34 7.10
CA ALA A 28 3.18 7.40 6.37
C ALA A 28 3.31 8.07 4.99
N LYS A 29 4.22 9.04 4.85
CA LYS A 29 4.43 9.72 3.58
C LYS A 29 5.09 8.78 2.58
N ALA A 30 6.16 8.10 2.96
CA ALA A 30 6.81 7.11 2.10
C ALA A 30 5.85 5.96 1.74
N ILE A 31 5.01 5.50 2.67
CA ILE A 31 3.94 4.51 2.38
C ILE A 31 3.03 5.02 1.26
N THR A 32 2.51 6.24 1.41
CA THR A 32 1.49 6.78 0.50
C THR A 32 2.03 7.22 -0.86
N GLU A 33 3.33 7.46 -1.00
CA GLU A 33 3.97 7.72 -2.29
C GLU A 33 3.90 6.52 -3.25
N MET A 34 3.74 5.30 -2.73
CA MET A 34 3.54 4.08 -3.53
C MET A 34 2.10 3.94 -4.07
N TYR A 35 1.16 4.78 -3.63
CA TYR A 35 -0.21 4.78 -4.12
C TYR A 35 -0.37 5.75 -5.30
N HIS A 36 -1.18 5.34 -6.28
CA HIS A 36 -1.62 6.21 -7.35
C HIS A 36 -2.45 7.39 -6.77
N PRO A 37 -2.42 8.60 -7.37
CA PRO A 37 -3.20 9.74 -6.87
C PRO A 37 -4.71 9.47 -6.73
N GLN A 38 -5.24 8.55 -7.53
CA GLN A 38 -6.64 8.10 -7.53
C GLN A 38 -6.83 6.70 -6.90
N ALA A 39 -5.88 6.23 -6.08
CA ALA A 39 -5.97 4.91 -5.50
C ALA A 39 -7.14 4.78 -4.52
N THR A 40 -7.58 3.56 -4.29
CA THR A 40 -8.53 3.19 -3.24
C THR A 40 -7.83 2.31 -2.22
N PHE A 41 -8.13 2.57 -0.94
CA PHE A 41 -7.65 1.77 0.17
C PHE A 41 -8.83 1.31 1.00
N VAL A 42 -8.93 0.01 1.27
CA VAL A 42 -10.00 -0.61 2.05
C VAL A 42 -9.39 -1.37 3.22
N MET A 43 -9.68 -0.89 4.42
CA MET A 43 -9.26 -1.53 5.65
C MET A 43 -10.40 -2.40 6.19
N THR A 44 -10.29 -3.71 5.95
CA THR A 44 -11.15 -4.78 6.51
C THR A 44 -12.66 -4.53 6.36
N GLY A 45 -13.11 -3.93 5.24
CA GLY A 45 -14.52 -3.60 5.01
C GLY A 45 -15.12 -2.54 5.97
N VAL A 46 -14.30 -1.90 6.83
CA VAL A 46 -14.77 -0.93 7.83
C VAL A 46 -14.54 0.51 7.37
N LYS A 47 -13.41 0.77 6.72
CA LYS A 47 -13.05 2.10 6.21
C LYS A 47 -12.55 2.02 4.78
N CYS A 48 -13.00 2.96 3.96
CA CYS A 48 -12.46 3.17 2.62
C CYS A 48 -11.91 4.60 2.51
N ALA A 49 -10.71 4.73 1.95
CA ALA A 49 -10.09 6.01 1.63
C ALA A 49 -9.86 6.11 0.12
N TYR A 50 -10.22 7.27 -0.45
CA TYR A 50 -10.13 7.55 -1.88
C TYR A 50 -9.12 8.65 -2.15
N GLY A 51 -8.11 8.32 -2.94
CA GLY A 51 -7.02 9.20 -3.32
C GLY A 51 -5.92 9.28 -2.26
N ARG A 52 -4.72 9.64 -2.73
CA ARG A 52 -3.48 9.59 -1.92
C ARG A 52 -3.57 10.39 -0.62
N GLU A 53 -4.20 11.56 -0.64
CA GLU A 53 -4.34 12.43 0.54
C GLU A 53 -5.21 11.79 1.63
N ALA A 54 -6.33 11.17 1.26
CA ALA A 54 -7.20 10.48 2.21
C ALA A 54 -6.51 9.24 2.79
N ILE A 55 -5.77 8.51 1.95
CA ILE A 55 -4.98 7.34 2.37
C ILE A 55 -3.88 7.76 3.36
N LEU A 56 -3.19 8.89 3.09
CA LEU A 56 -2.18 9.42 4.01
C LEU A 56 -2.77 9.73 5.37
N LYS A 57 -3.93 10.41 5.39
CA LYS A 57 -4.64 10.70 6.65
C LYS A 57 -5.00 9.41 7.38
N ALA A 58 -5.52 8.39 6.68
CA ALA A 58 -5.87 7.11 7.27
C ALA A 58 -4.65 6.40 7.89
N TYR A 59 -3.49 6.39 7.21
CA TYR A 59 -2.26 5.82 7.77
C TYR A 59 -1.75 6.60 8.97
N GLN A 60 -1.80 7.94 8.94
CA GLN A 60 -1.40 8.76 10.09
C GLN A 60 -2.26 8.48 11.33
N GLU A 61 -3.59 8.42 11.15
CA GLU A 61 -4.52 8.06 12.22
C GLU A 61 -4.26 6.64 12.75
N TRP A 62 -4.02 5.68 11.86
CA TRP A 62 -3.76 4.30 12.23
C TRP A 62 -2.44 4.15 13.00
N LEU A 63 -1.35 4.76 12.52
CA LEU A 63 -0.04 4.73 13.18
C LEU A 63 -0.10 5.38 14.57
N ALA A 64 -0.82 6.50 14.71
CA ALA A 64 -1.01 7.17 16.00
C ALA A 64 -1.81 6.33 17.01
N SER A 65 -2.63 5.38 16.54
CA SER A 65 -3.47 4.51 17.38
C SER A 65 -2.75 3.25 17.90
N LYS A 66 -1.52 3.00 17.47
CA LYS A 66 -0.81 1.74 17.71
C LYS A 66 0.43 1.95 18.59
N PRO A 67 0.68 1.08 19.58
CA PRO A 67 1.92 1.14 20.35
C PRO A 67 3.11 0.70 19.48
N ALA A 68 4.20 1.48 19.51
CA ALA A 68 5.48 1.08 18.92
C ALA A 68 6.25 0.16 19.89
N PRO A 69 7.03 -0.83 19.42
CA PRO A 69 7.28 -1.20 18.03
C PRO A 69 6.16 -2.06 17.43
N PHE A 70 5.94 -1.91 16.12
CA PHE A 70 5.01 -2.74 15.36
C PHE A 70 5.58 -4.16 15.22
N GLN A 71 4.81 -5.17 15.63
CA GLN A 71 5.05 -6.56 15.24
C GLN A 71 4.26 -6.85 13.96
N ASP A 72 4.95 -7.40 12.96
CA ASP A 72 4.40 -7.92 11.70
C ASP A 72 3.71 -9.26 11.99
N ASP A 73 2.68 -9.25 12.85
CA ASP A 73 2.15 -10.47 13.48
C ASP A 73 0.87 -11.03 12.85
N GLU A 74 0.31 -10.39 11.82
CA GLU A 74 -0.87 -10.92 11.14
C GLU A 74 -0.69 -10.93 9.62
N LYS A 75 -0.46 -12.13 9.06
CA LYS A 75 -0.67 -12.39 7.63
C LYS A 75 -2.16 -12.35 7.32
N LYS A 76 -2.73 -11.15 7.22
CA LYS A 76 -4.08 -11.00 6.68
C LYS A 76 -4.05 -11.20 5.18
N PRO A 77 -5.06 -11.88 4.60
CA PRO A 77 -5.23 -11.87 3.17
C PRO A 77 -5.38 -10.43 2.68
N TYR A 78 -4.75 -10.11 1.57
CA TYR A 78 -4.86 -8.80 0.93
C TYR A 78 -4.99 -8.96 -0.59
N GLU A 79 -5.64 -7.98 -1.21
CA GLU A 79 -5.74 -7.85 -2.66
C GLU A 79 -5.16 -6.52 -3.09
N HIS A 80 -4.22 -6.57 -4.04
CA HIS A 80 -3.65 -5.37 -4.65
C HIS A 80 -3.92 -5.35 -6.15
N VAL A 81 -4.42 -4.21 -6.64
CA VAL A 81 -4.45 -3.89 -8.07
C VAL A 81 -3.47 -2.77 -8.33
N TYR A 82 -2.58 -2.97 -9.29
CA TYR A 82 -1.56 -1.99 -9.66
C TYR A 82 -1.92 -1.28 -10.96
N LYS A 83 -1.59 0.01 -11.06
CA LYS A 83 -1.74 0.80 -12.28
C LYS A 83 -0.41 1.46 -12.67
N LYS A 84 -0.08 1.38 -13.95
CA LYS A 84 1.07 2.08 -14.52
C LYS A 84 0.78 3.59 -14.57
N ALA A 85 1.58 4.38 -13.88
CA ALA A 85 1.55 5.83 -13.90
C ALA A 85 2.21 6.40 -15.16
N ALA A 86 2.07 7.71 -15.38
CA ALA A 86 2.60 8.41 -16.56
C ALA A 86 4.14 8.34 -16.64
N ASP A 87 4.83 8.26 -15.50
CA ASP A 87 6.29 8.12 -15.43
C ASP A 87 6.77 6.67 -15.65
N GLY A 88 5.84 5.75 -15.92
CA GLY A 88 6.12 4.35 -16.20
C GLY A 88 6.21 3.46 -14.96
N LYS A 89 6.14 4.02 -13.74
CA LYS A 89 6.12 3.23 -12.50
C LYS A 89 4.75 2.58 -12.29
N TYR A 90 4.73 1.43 -11.64
CA TYR A 90 3.49 0.83 -11.18
C TYR A 90 3.25 1.19 -9.72
N LEU A 91 2.02 1.62 -9.43
CA LEU A 91 1.60 2.09 -8.11
C LEU A 91 0.35 1.34 -7.68
N PHE A 92 0.11 1.24 -6.38
CA PHE A 92 -1.15 0.71 -5.84
C PHE A 92 -2.31 1.57 -6.35
N TYR A 93 -3.28 0.93 -6.98
CA TYR A 93 -4.52 1.55 -7.45
C TYR A 93 -5.73 1.08 -6.65
N HIS A 94 -5.70 -0.17 -6.21
CA HIS A 94 -6.59 -0.71 -5.20
C HIS A 94 -5.75 -1.51 -4.21
N ASP A 95 -6.05 -1.36 -2.93
CA ASP A 95 -5.45 -2.10 -1.84
C ASP A 95 -6.55 -2.41 -0.82
N GLU A 96 -6.83 -3.68 -0.64
CA GLU A 96 -7.85 -4.17 0.27
C GLU A 96 -7.27 -5.25 1.18
N PHE A 97 -7.35 -5.01 2.49
CA PHE A 97 -7.18 -6.07 3.48
C PHE A 97 -8.50 -6.82 3.63
N ALA A 98 -8.50 -8.09 3.24
CA ALA A 98 -9.65 -8.96 3.41
C ALA A 98 -9.90 -9.26 4.91
N PRO A 99 -11.16 -9.52 5.30
CA PRO A 99 -11.55 -9.76 6.68
C PRO A 99 -10.91 -11.03 7.29
#